data_AF-A0A2Y9BKL7-F1
#
_entry.id   AF-A0A2Y9BKL7-F1
#
_cell.length_a   1.000
_cell.length_b   1.000
_cell.length_c   1.000
_cell.angle_alpha   90.00
_cell.angle_beta   90.00
_cell.angle_gamma   90.00
#
_symmetry.space_group_name_H-M   'P 1'
#
loop_
_entity.id
_entity.type
_entity.pdbx_description
1 polymer ?
#
loop_
_entity_poly.entity_id
_entity_poly.type
_entity_poly.pdbx_seq_one_letter_code
_entity_poly.pdbx_strand_id
1 'polypeptide(L)'
;MRLENLAAQVSLSFLKHSELKAVIDIYFSFNYTVHSTRGYSLRTMPLFNEKKETGYTAMIKLNDYLYSGDTVIKILYKYMEDLRESARRTHNPVDLMHCNFLIQIANLLEHNDFLTSQSQRLREFYKFMATEYPYLAFTFKGRIKSLIRAEAKFNGYVVEYISDYYHGHGMYPPVPELKNKLSCFRDLIAYRIVISMPKCHLDEETDVETEEIKYLYEIANYLPEFLEERGFTAIVSGSQVERKSAFLKESVQPYYKDYIANVNSSGYQSLHITFYDNSARCYIEVQLRTKGMDDYAEIGPANHLWYEKRQDNERAERNAVPAGECIYFDEAYERVVQLQQLELSKIDVNMFSAADNSLINDGCGLYRGRVILPYEHLSRFQNDLID
;
A
#
# COMPACT_ATOMS: atom_id res chain seq x y z
N MET A 1 1.92 66.28 -13.76
CA MET A 1 1.75 65.93 -12.33
C MET A 1 2.66 64.73 -12.09
N ARG A 2 3.64 64.92 -11.19
CA ARG A 2 4.87 64.12 -10.95
C ARG A 2 4.61 62.65 -10.58
N LEU A 3 5.34 61.70 -11.21
CA LEU A 3 6.52 60.95 -10.71
C LEU A 3 6.27 60.00 -9.52
N GLU A 4 6.42 58.71 -9.81
CA GLU A 4 7.29 57.70 -9.17
C GLU A 4 7.70 57.76 -7.68
N ASN A 5 7.88 56.54 -7.16
CA ASN A 5 8.69 56.06 -6.02
C ASN A 5 7.97 55.89 -4.67
N LEU A 6 7.87 54.68 -4.10
CA LEU A 6 8.87 53.71 -3.59
C LEU A 6 8.95 53.80 -2.06
N ALA A 7 9.20 52.65 -1.41
CA ALA A 7 9.30 52.41 0.04
C ALA A 7 7.94 52.24 0.75
N ALA A 8 7.72 51.31 1.68
CA ALA A 8 8.50 50.24 2.31
C ALA A 8 7.43 49.45 3.12
N GLN A 9 7.44 48.11 3.12
CA GLN A 9 7.91 47.30 4.25
C GLN A 9 7.16 47.51 5.58
N VAL A 10 6.85 46.39 6.26
CA VAL A 10 6.33 46.25 7.65
C VAL A 10 4.79 46.36 7.74
N SER A 11 3.99 45.35 8.15
CA SER A 11 4.22 44.28 9.10
C SER A 11 3.28 43.08 8.85
N LEU A 12 3.86 41.92 8.54
CA LEU A 12 3.31 40.62 8.93
C LEU A 12 3.65 40.43 10.42
N SER A 13 2.66 40.45 11.30
CA SER A 13 2.73 39.84 12.64
C SER A 13 1.38 39.99 13.35
N PHE A 14 1.09 39.05 14.26
CA PHE A 14 -0.09 38.96 15.14
C PHE A 14 -1.25 38.08 14.66
N LEU A 15 -0.99 36.79 14.51
CA LEU A 15 -1.90 35.76 15.04
C LEU A 15 -1.32 35.27 16.37
N LYS A 16 -2.11 35.42 17.43
CA LYS A 16 -1.68 35.36 18.83
C LYS A 16 -1.34 33.93 19.25
N HIS A 17 -0.22 33.81 19.94
CA HIS A 17 0.35 32.63 20.61
C HIS A 17 -0.56 31.94 21.67
N SER A 18 -1.82 32.35 21.82
CA SER A 18 -2.75 31.84 22.85
C SER A 18 -3.65 30.71 22.37
N GLU A 19 -3.85 30.52 21.08
CA GLU A 19 -4.74 29.47 20.54
C GLU A 19 -3.99 28.17 20.20
N LEU A 20 -2.68 28.24 19.94
CA LEU A 20 -1.86 27.05 19.69
C LEU A 20 -1.59 26.23 20.96
N LYS A 21 -1.61 26.87 22.14
CA LYS A 21 -1.39 26.18 23.42
C LYS A 21 -2.61 25.35 23.87
N ALA A 22 -3.82 25.81 23.54
CA ALA A 22 -5.05 25.09 23.84
C ALA A 22 -5.21 23.79 23.03
N VAL A 23 -4.69 23.74 21.80
CA VAL A 23 -4.73 22.53 20.97
C VAL A 23 -3.67 21.50 21.40
N ILE A 24 -2.52 21.98 21.88
CA ILE A 24 -1.43 21.11 22.37
C ILE A 24 -1.76 20.51 23.75
N ASP A 25 -2.44 21.26 24.63
CA ASP A 25 -2.82 20.78 25.98
C ASP A 25 -3.97 19.74 25.94
N ILE A 26 -4.79 19.72 24.89
CA ILE A 26 -5.80 18.68 24.64
C ILE A 26 -5.16 17.35 24.23
N TYR A 27 -3.99 17.38 23.59
CA TYR A 27 -3.30 16.17 23.12
C TYR A 27 -2.46 15.46 24.22
N PHE A 28 -2.16 16.13 25.34
CA PHE A 28 -1.26 15.60 26.38
C PHE A 28 -1.89 15.24 27.72
N SER A 29 -3.20 15.44 27.93
CA SER A 29 -3.81 15.37 29.28
C SER A 29 -4.67 14.14 29.59
N PHE A 30 -4.70 13.09 28.78
CA PHE A 30 -5.38 11.84 29.15
C PHE A 30 -4.43 10.85 29.85
N ASN A 31 -4.07 11.20 31.09
CA ASN A 31 -3.64 10.24 32.11
C ASN A 31 -4.21 10.68 33.47
N TYR A 32 -5.10 9.84 34.02
CA TYR A 32 -5.59 9.75 35.39
C TYR A 32 -6.04 11.02 36.13
N THR A 33 -7.34 11.10 36.46
CA THR A 33 -7.84 11.21 37.85
C THR A 33 -9.34 10.90 37.90
N VAL A 34 -9.70 10.04 38.86
CA VAL A 34 -11.07 9.60 39.22
C VAL A 34 -11.83 10.75 39.89
N HIS A 35 -13.03 11.06 39.41
CA HIS A 35 -14.08 11.64 40.25
C HIS A 35 -15.47 11.15 39.84
N SER A 36 -16.18 10.59 40.81
CA SER A 36 -17.55 10.10 40.69
C SER A 36 -18.55 11.25 40.61
N THR A 37 -19.60 11.12 39.79
CA THR A 37 -21.00 11.36 40.19
C THR A 37 -21.99 10.96 39.07
N ARG A 38 -22.95 10.11 39.45
CA ARG A 38 -24.32 9.83 38.93
C ARG A 38 -24.69 10.39 37.54
N GLY A 39 -25.27 9.64 36.60
CA GLY A 39 -25.79 8.29 36.60
C GLY A 39 -26.72 8.12 35.40
N TYR A 40 -26.55 7.07 34.59
CA TYR A 40 -27.58 6.52 33.72
C TYR A 40 -27.37 5.00 33.66
N SER A 41 -28.44 4.29 33.99
CA SER A 41 -28.55 2.83 34.09
C SER A 41 -28.39 2.17 32.71
N LEU A 42 -27.30 1.45 32.49
CA LEU A 42 -27.21 0.43 31.45
C LEU A 42 -27.31 -0.95 32.09
N ARG A 43 -28.29 -1.71 31.62
CA ARG A 43 -28.57 -3.09 31.99
C ARG A 43 -27.31 -3.93 31.78
N THR A 44 -26.99 -4.72 32.80
CA THR A 44 -25.95 -5.74 32.84
C THR A 44 -26.13 -6.75 31.70
N MET A 45 -25.16 -6.80 30.78
CA MET A 45 -24.92 -7.97 29.94
C MET A 45 -23.98 -8.95 30.68
N PRO A 46 -24.07 -10.27 30.45
CA PRO A 46 -23.44 -11.25 31.30
C PRO A 46 -21.91 -11.25 31.13
N LEU A 47 -21.21 -11.30 32.26
CA LEU A 47 -19.79 -11.65 32.35
C LEU A 47 -19.55 -13.00 31.68
N PHE A 48 -18.87 -12.98 30.52
CA PHE A 48 -18.35 -14.19 29.89
C PHE A 48 -16.92 -14.43 30.36
N ASN A 49 -16.78 -15.50 31.15
CA ASN A 49 -15.61 -16.31 31.48
C ASN A 49 -14.27 -15.61 31.78
N GLU A 50 -13.91 -15.67 33.06
CA GLU A 50 -12.54 -15.65 33.58
C GLU A 50 -11.65 -16.63 32.80
N LYS A 51 -10.75 -16.11 31.97
CA LYS A 51 -9.58 -16.87 31.52
C LYS A 51 -8.61 -16.95 32.71
N LYS A 52 -8.36 -18.17 33.18
CA LYS A 52 -7.27 -18.49 34.11
C LYS A 52 -5.96 -17.93 33.56
N GLU A 53 -5.27 -17.13 34.37
CA GLU A 53 -3.88 -16.73 34.17
C GLU A 53 -2.98 -17.97 34.15
N THR A 54 -2.65 -18.44 32.97
CA THR A 54 -1.41 -19.19 32.73
C THR A 54 -0.37 -18.17 32.27
N GLY A 55 0.74 -18.06 33.00
CA GLY A 55 1.82 -17.08 32.82
C GLY A 55 2.66 -17.20 31.53
N TYR A 56 2.01 -17.44 30.40
CA TYR A 56 2.51 -17.15 29.06
C TYR A 56 1.51 -16.17 28.45
N THR A 57 1.89 -14.91 28.31
CA THR A 57 1.12 -13.98 27.48
C THR A 57 1.28 -14.43 26.04
N ALA A 58 0.24 -15.10 25.52
CA ALA A 58 0.21 -15.55 24.13
C ALA A 58 0.51 -14.37 23.19
N MET A 59 1.37 -14.61 22.20
CA MET A 59 1.68 -13.65 21.14
C MET A 59 0.39 -13.26 20.40
N ILE A 60 0.18 -11.96 20.20
CA ILE A 60 -1.00 -11.46 19.47
C ILE A 60 -0.73 -11.57 17.98
N LYS A 61 -1.65 -12.20 17.23
CA LYS A 61 -1.60 -12.35 15.77
C LYS A 61 -2.96 -12.13 15.14
N LEU A 62 -2.98 -11.64 13.89
CA LEU A 62 -4.20 -11.38 13.13
C LEU A 62 -5.11 -12.62 13.05
N ASN A 63 -4.54 -13.82 12.93
CA ASN A 63 -5.26 -15.08 12.84
C ASN A 63 -6.30 -15.26 13.96
N ASP A 64 -6.04 -14.77 15.16
CA ASP A 64 -6.91 -14.97 16.33
C ASP A 64 -8.27 -14.26 16.19
N TYR A 65 -8.40 -13.36 15.21
CA TYR A 65 -9.58 -12.52 15.00
C TYR A 65 -10.36 -12.86 13.72
N LEU A 66 -9.91 -13.82 12.91
CA LEU A 66 -10.48 -14.12 11.58
C LEU A 66 -11.65 -15.13 11.60
N TYR A 67 -12.19 -15.46 12.78
CA TYR A 67 -13.14 -16.58 12.95
C TYR A 67 -14.39 -16.20 13.77
N SER A 68 -14.75 -14.91 13.82
CA SER A 68 -15.83 -14.40 14.68
C SER A 68 -17.04 -13.83 13.93
N GLY A 69 -17.02 -13.84 12.60
CA GLY A 69 -18.03 -13.17 11.76
C GLY A 69 -17.96 -11.65 11.82
N ASP A 70 -16.94 -11.09 12.48
CA ASP A 70 -16.77 -9.65 12.62
C ASP A 70 -16.43 -8.98 11.28
N THR A 71 -16.65 -7.66 11.19
CA THR A 71 -16.20 -6.87 10.03
C THR A 71 -14.69 -6.66 10.08
N VAL A 72 -14.06 -6.47 8.91
CA VAL A 72 -12.61 -6.18 8.80
C VAL A 72 -12.19 -5.01 9.69
N ILE A 73 -13.00 -3.95 9.77
CA ILE A 73 -12.73 -2.78 10.62
C ILE A 73 -12.76 -3.15 12.12
N LYS A 74 -13.76 -3.93 12.55
CA LYS A 74 -13.85 -4.38 13.95
C LYS A 74 -12.69 -5.30 14.32
N ILE A 75 -12.30 -6.19 13.40
CA ILE A 75 -11.12 -7.07 13.55
C ILE A 75 -9.86 -6.23 13.71
N LEU A 76 -9.66 -5.24 12.84
CA LEU A 76 -8.53 -4.30 12.90
C LEU A 76 -8.44 -3.62 14.26
N TYR A 77 -9.53 -3.03 14.76
CA TYR A 77 -9.50 -2.34 16.05
C TYR A 77 -9.19 -3.28 17.21
N LYS A 78 -9.84 -4.45 17.27
CA LYS A 78 -9.58 -5.44 18.32
C LYS A 78 -8.12 -5.90 18.32
N TYR A 79 -7.62 -6.27 17.14
CA TYR A 79 -6.23 -6.69 16.99
C TYR A 79 -5.26 -5.59 17.40
N MET A 80 -5.50 -4.35 16.96
CA MET A 80 -4.69 -3.20 17.30
C MET A 80 -4.67 -2.90 18.81
N GLU A 81 -5.82 -2.96 19.48
CA GLU A 81 -5.94 -2.72 20.93
C GLU A 81 -5.12 -3.76 21.71
N ASP A 82 -5.37 -5.04 21.46
CA ASP A 82 -4.69 -6.14 22.14
C ASP A 82 -3.17 -6.13 21.88
N LEU A 83 -2.77 -5.87 20.63
CA LEU A 83 -1.36 -5.73 20.25
C LEU A 83 -0.71 -4.55 20.98
N ARG A 84 -1.40 -3.41 21.08
CA ARG A 84 -0.90 -2.20 21.76
C ARG A 84 -0.77 -2.40 23.26
N GLU A 85 -1.72 -3.06 23.89
CA GLU A 85 -1.65 -3.40 25.32
C GLU A 85 -0.48 -4.35 25.61
N SER A 86 -0.34 -5.40 24.79
CA SER A 86 0.78 -6.33 24.90
C SER A 86 2.12 -5.64 24.70
N ALA A 87 2.24 -4.79 23.68
CA ALA A 87 3.47 -4.06 23.37
C ALA A 87 3.87 -3.09 24.50
N ARG A 88 2.91 -2.43 25.16
CA ARG A 88 3.17 -1.57 26.32
C ARG A 88 3.66 -2.37 27.53
N ARG A 89 3.03 -3.51 27.80
CA ARG A 89 3.41 -4.38 28.93
C ARG A 89 4.81 -4.98 28.74
N THR A 90 5.10 -5.45 27.53
CA THR A 90 6.38 -6.09 27.17
C THR A 90 7.47 -5.09 26.77
N HIS A 91 7.11 -3.81 26.62
CA HIS A 91 7.99 -2.75 26.08
C HIS A 91 8.52 -3.09 24.67
N ASN A 92 7.73 -3.76 23.84
CA ASN A 92 8.10 -4.13 22.47
C ASN A 92 7.92 -2.94 21.50
N PRO A 93 9.01 -2.32 21.01
CA PRO A 93 8.92 -1.16 20.13
C PRO A 93 8.48 -1.52 18.71
N VAL A 94 8.66 -2.76 18.26
CA VAL A 94 8.27 -3.23 16.91
C VAL A 94 6.76 -3.37 16.83
N ASP A 95 6.14 -3.97 17.84
CA ASP A 95 4.68 -4.08 17.90
C ASP A 95 4.00 -2.71 18.03
N LEU A 96 4.60 -1.73 18.72
CA LEU A 96 4.10 -0.36 18.71
C LEU A 96 4.11 0.27 17.30
N MET A 97 5.11 -0.06 16.49
CA MET A 97 5.16 0.40 15.09
C MET A 97 4.16 -0.34 14.22
N HIS A 98 3.95 -1.62 14.49
CA HIS A 98 2.93 -2.43 13.85
C HIS A 98 1.54 -1.86 14.11
N CYS A 99 1.23 -1.47 15.34
CA CYS A 99 0.00 -0.73 15.65
C CYS A 99 -0.11 0.55 14.81
N ASN A 100 0.95 1.34 14.69
CA ASN A 100 0.94 2.57 13.87
C ASN A 100 0.73 2.28 12.38
N PHE A 101 1.22 1.15 11.89
CA PHE A 101 0.97 0.67 10.53
C PHE A 101 -0.50 0.25 10.34
N LEU A 102 -1.06 -0.52 11.28
CA LEU A 102 -2.46 -0.94 11.25
C LEU A 102 -3.43 0.27 11.34
N ILE A 103 -3.08 1.31 12.10
CA ILE A 103 -3.83 2.58 12.14
C ILE A 103 -3.91 3.21 10.74
N GLN A 104 -2.82 3.18 9.97
CA GLN A 104 -2.85 3.70 8.60
C GLN A 104 -3.83 2.91 7.73
N ILE A 105 -3.84 1.58 7.83
CA ILE A 105 -4.80 0.73 7.10
C ILE A 105 -6.24 1.03 7.53
N ALA A 106 -6.51 1.12 8.83
CA ALA A 106 -7.85 1.44 9.34
C ALA A 106 -8.35 2.78 8.78
N ASN A 107 -7.51 3.82 8.86
CA ASN A 107 -7.84 5.13 8.30
C ASN A 107 -8.12 5.07 6.79
N LEU A 108 -7.34 4.31 6.03
CA LEU A 108 -7.54 4.14 4.59
C LEU A 108 -8.87 3.44 4.27
N LEU A 109 -9.27 2.44 5.07
CA LEU A 109 -10.49 1.68 4.83
C LEU A 109 -11.76 2.44 5.26
N GLU A 110 -11.68 3.28 6.29
CA GLU A 110 -12.82 4.04 6.83
C GLU A 110 -13.10 5.35 6.07
N HIS A 111 -12.06 6.12 5.72
CA HIS A 111 -12.24 7.46 5.17
C HIS A 111 -12.36 7.42 3.63
N ASN A 112 -13.59 7.31 3.11
CA ASN A 112 -13.81 7.19 1.66
C ASN A 112 -13.66 8.51 0.87
N ASP A 113 -13.69 9.67 1.53
CA ASP A 113 -13.71 10.97 0.84
C ASP A 113 -12.37 11.26 0.14
N PHE A 114 -11.25 10.98 0.81
CA PHE A 114 -9.93 11.18 0.19
C PHE A 114 -9.70 10.21 -0.97
N LEU A 115 -10.15 8.95 -0.85
CA LEU A 115 -10.08 7.96 -1.93
C LEU A 115 -10.89 8.40 -3.14
N THR A 116 -12.04 9.02 -2.91
CA THR A 116 -12.90 9.56 -3.97
C THR A 116 -12.20 10.70 -4.70
N SER A 117 -11.63 11.65 -3.96
CA SER A 117 -10.86 12.77 -4.53
C SER A 117 -9.60 12.30 -5.29
N GLN A 118 -8.84 11.37 -4.71
CA GLN A 118 -7.66 10.78 -5.34
C GLN A 118 -8.03 10.05 -6.63
N SER A 119 -9.06 9.20 -6.58
CA SER A 119 -9.56 8.45 -7.73
C SER A 119 -10.10 9.36 -8.83
N GLN A 120 -10.74 10.48 -8.47
CA GLN A 120 -11.22 11.47 -9.43
C GLN A 120 -10.07 12.17 -10.16
N ARG A 121 -8.98 12.52 -9.47
CA ARG A 121 -7.79 13.12 -10.12
C ARG A 121 -7.09 12.13 -11.06
N LEU A 122 -6.99 10.85 -10.69
CA LEU A 122 -6.49 9.79 -11.58
C LEU A 122 -7.43 9.54 -12.77
N ARG A 123 -8.75 9.66 -12.56
CA ARG A 123 -9.74 9.58 -13.63
C ARG A 123 -9.58 10.71 -14.66
N GLU A 124 -9.09 11.88 -14.27
CA GLU A 124 -8.79 12.94 -15.24
C GLU A 124 -7.67 12.52 -16.20
N PHE A 125 -6.68 11.78 -15.72
CA PHE A 125 -5.65 11.21 -16.60
C PHE A 125 -6.22 10.17 -17.55
N TYR A 126 -7.16 9.33 -17.08
CA TYR A 126 -7.92 8.44 -17.95
C TYR A 126 -8.65 9.19 -19.06
N LYS A 127 -9.33 10.31 -18.73
CA LYS A 127 -10.06 11.12 -19.71
C LYS A 127 -9.13 11.77 -20.74
N PHE A 128 -7.99 12.26 -20.28
CA PHE A 128 -6.92 12.76 -21.14
C PHE A 128 -6.47 11.67 -22.12
N MET A 129 -6.12 10.48 -21.62
CA MET A 129 -5.69 9.37 -22.47
C MET A 129 -6.75 8.95 -23.48
N ALA A 130 -8.03 8.95 -23.08
CA ALA A 130 -9.14 8.60 -23.99
C ALA A 130 -9.34 9.61 -25.12
N THR A 131 -8.80 10.82 -24.97
CA THR A 131 -8.86 11.89 -25.97
C THR A 131 -7.61 11.87 -26.86
N GLU A 132 -6.42 11.76 -26.27
CA GLU A 132 -5.15 11.79 -27.01
C GLU A 132 -4.79 10.47 -27.68
N TYR A 133 -5.20 9.33 -27.10
CA TYR A 133 -4.91 7.99 -27.60
C TYR A 133 -6.19 7.20 -27.90
N PRO A 134 -7.10 7.70 -28.75
CA PRO A 134 -8.40 7.05 -29.00
C PRO A 134 -8.27 5.70 -29.71
N TYR A 135 -7.12 5.42 -30.32
CA TYR A 135 -6.80 4.16 -30.98
C TYR A 135 -6.25 3.09 -30.01
N LEU A 136 -5.77 3.46 -28.82
CA LEU A 136 -5.35 2.48 -27.81
C LEU A 136 -6.57 1.94 -27.07
N ALA A 137 -6.54 0.64 -26.73
CA ALA A 137 -7.39 0.10 -25.68
C ALA A 137 -6.61 0.15 -24.37
N PHE A 138 -7.22 0.57 -23.27
CA PHE A 138 -6.51 0.63 -21.98
C PHE A 138 -7.43 0.51 -20.78
N THR A 139 -6.86 0.08 -19.65
CA THR A 139 -7.58 -0.07 -18.38
C THR A 139 -6.82 0.59 -17.23
N PHE A 140 -7.56 1.21 -16.33
CA PHE A 140 -7.08 1.78 -15.08
C PHE A 140 -7.70 0.99 -13.94
N LYS A 141 -6.87 0.27 -13.18
CA LYS A 141 -7.27 -0.55 -12.04
C LYS A 141 -6.59 -0.07 -10.77
N GLY A 142 -7.33 0.57 -9.88
CA GLY A 142 -6.88 0.96 -8.54
C GLY A 142 -7.26 -0.08 -7.49
N ARG A 143 -6.34 -0.40 -6.60
CA ARG A 143 -6.57 -1.30 -5.46
C ARG A 143 -5.94 -0.77 -4.17
N ILE A 144 -6.63 -1.00 -3.05
CA ILE A 144 -6.05 -0.96 -1.71
C ILE A 144 -5.58 -2.37 -1.36
N LYS A 145 -4.36 -2.48 -0.83
CA LYS A 145 -3.79 -3.75 -0.38
C LYS A 145 -4.67 -4.38 0.69
N SER A 146 -4.84 -5.69 0.62
CA SER A 146 -5.66 -6.45 1.58
C SER A 146 -5.04 -6.49 2.96
N LEU A 147 -5.85 -6.70 3.98
CA LEU A 147 -5.38 -6.79 5.36
C LEU A 147 -4.38 -7.92 5.55
N ILE A 148 -4.69 -9.12 5.02
CA ILE A 148 -3.79 -10.29 5.12
C ILE A 148 -2.44 -9.99 4.46
N ARG A 149 -2.44 -9.37 3.27
CA ARG A 149 -1.19 -9.05 2.56
C ARG A 149 -0.41 -7.91 3.21
N ALA A 150 -1.11 -6.93 3.78
CA ALA A 150 -0.48 -5.84 4.51
C ALA A 150 0.22 -6.36 5.78
N GLU A 151 -0.45 -7.27 6.51
CA GLU A 151 0.09 -7.94 7.69
C GLU A 151 1.32 -8.79 7.34
N ALA A 152 1.23 -9.64 6.31
CA ALA A 152 2.34 -10.45 5.84
C ALA A 152 3.52 -9.58 5.37
N LYS A 153 3.23 -8.44 4.74
CA LYS A 153 4.27 -7.51 4.28
C LYS A 153 5.00 -6.83 5.44
N PHE A 154 4.28 -6.35 6.44
CA PHE A 154 4.88 -5.70 7.61
C PHE A 154 5.84 -6.65 8.32
N ASN A 155 5.35 -7.83 8.68
CA ASN A 155 6.13 -8.83 9.39
C ASN A 155 7.25 -9.40 8.50
N GLY A 156 6.99 -9.58 7.20
CA GLY A 156 7.99 -10.01 6.23
C GLY A 156 9.18 -9.05 6.14
N TYR A 157 8.95 -7.73 6.22
CA TYR A 157 10.04 -6.74 6.25
C TYR A 157 10.87 -6.82 7.54
N VAL A 158 10.25 -7.13 8.68
CA VAL A 158 10.97 -7.35 9.94
C VAL A 158 11.88 -8.57 9.81
N VAL A 159 11.32 -9.69 9.31
CA VAL A 159 12.04 -10.96 9.11
C VAL A 159 13.21 -10.79 8.14
N GLU A 160 12.95 -10.21 6.97
CA GLU A 160 13.95 -9.99 5.91
C GLU A 160 15.09 -9.10 6.42
N TYR A 161 14.76 -7.95 6.99
CA TYR A 161 15.78 -6.99 7.43
C TYR A 161 16.63 -7.52 8.60
N ILE A 162 16.03 -8.19 9.58
CA ILE A 162 16.80 -8.78 10.69
C ILE A 162 17.69 -9.92 10.18
N SER A 163 17.18 -10.76 9.26
CA SER A 163 17.96 -11.86 8.66
C SER A 163 19.18 -11.33 7.91
N ASP A 164 18.97 -10.36 7.03
CA ASP A 164 20.03 -9.74 6.22
C ASP A 164 21.09 -9.08 7.11
N TYR A 165 20.64 -8.35 8.14
CA TYR A 165 21.53 -7.67 9.07
C TYR A 165 22.36 -8.68 9.87
N TYR A 166 21.72 -9.75 10.37
CA TYR A 166 22.39 -10.82 11.11
C TYR A 166 23.39 -11.58 10.23
N HIS A 167 23.03 -11.91 8.99
CA HIS A 167 23.93 -12.58 8.06
C HIS A 167 25.15 -11.71 7.70
N GLY A 168 24.95 -10.40 7.55
CA GLY A 168 26.03 -9.46 7.22
C GLY A 168 26.94 -9.08 8.40
N HIS A 169 26.41 -9.01 9.62
CA HIS A 169 27.13 -8.44 10.78
C HIS A 169 27.34 -9.42 11.94
N GLY A 170 26.66 -10.57 11.96
CA GLY A 170 26.67 -11.53 13.07
C GLY A 170 26.00 -11.01 14.35
N MET A 171 25.21 -9.93 14.26
CA MET A 171 24.49 -9.32 15.37
C MET A 171 23.13 -8.80 14.92
N TYR A 172 22.27 -8.37 15.84
CA TYR A 172 20.93 -7.87 15.54
C TYR A 172 20.90 -6.35 15.30
N PRO A 173 20.03 -5.84 14.41
CA PRO A 173 19.96 -4.42 14.12
C PRO A 173 19.45 -3.61 15.33
N PRO A 174 19.95 -2.39 15.53
CA PRO A 174 19.42 -1.52 16.57
C PRO A 174 18.00 -1.06 16.20
N VAL A 175 17.12 -0.97 17.21
CA VAL A 175 15.70 -0.61 17.03
C VAL A 175 15.47 0.66 16.19
N PRO A 176 16.26 1.75 16.33
CA PRO A 176 16.12 2.93 15.47
C PRO A 176 16.34 2.66 13.98
N GLU A 177 17.22 1.73 13.62
CA GLU A 177 17.49 1.39 12.21
C GLU A 177 16.35 0.57 11.61
N LEU A 178 15.84 -0.41 12.38
CA LEU A 178 14.62 -1.15 12.07
C LEU A 178 13.41 -0.21 11.93
N LYS A 179 13.30 0.80 12.81
CA LYS A 179 12.31 1.89 12.73
C LYS A 179 12.34 2.62 11.40
N ASN A 180 13.52 3.00 10.96
CA ASN A 180 13.66 3.73 9.71
C ASN A 180 13.26 2.88 8.50
N LYS A 181 13.51 1.57 8.50
CA LYS A 181 13.06 0.68 7.41
C LYS A 181 11.56 0.42 7.39
N LEU A 182 10.92 0.28 8.54
CA LEU A 182 9.49 0.02 8.63
C LEU A 182 8.62 1.29 8.52
N SER A 183 9.23 2.47 8.39
CA SER A 183 8.51 3.75 8.27
C SER A 183 7.92 4.02 6.87
N CYS A 184 8.13 3.14 5.90
CA CYS A 184 7.99 3.47 4.48
C CYS A 184 7.19 2.42 3.66
N PHE A 185 5.90 2.26 3.96
CA PHE A 185 5.00 1.49 3.11
C PHE A 185 4.34 2.41 2.06
N ARG A 186 4.81 2.33 0.82
CA ARG A 186 4.42 3.26 -0.26
C ARG A 186 3.31 2.74 -1.17
N ASP A 187 3.00 1.45 -1.08
CA ASP A 187 2.16 0.70 -2.01
C ASP A 187 0.87 0.18 -1.35
N LEU A 188 0.43 0.79 -0.25
CA LEU A 188 -0.88 0.45 0.33
C LEU A 188 -2.01 0.74 -0.66
N ILE A 189 -1.87 1.79 -1.46
CA ILE A 189 -2.70 2.09 -2.61
C ILE A 189 -1.85 1.92 -3.86
N ALA A 190 -2.33 1.13 -4.81
CA ALA A 190 -1.68 0.92 -6.09
C ALA A 190 -2.67 1.10 -7.24
N TYR A 191 -2.24 1.82 -8.26
CA TYR A 191 -2.95 1.94 -9.53
C TYR A 191 -2.17 1.21 -10.61
N ARG A 192 -2.88 0.54 -11.49
CA ARG A 192 -2.33 -0.10 -12.67
C ARG A 192 -2.94 0.50 -13.91
N ILE A 193 -2.09 0.89 -14.85
CA ILE A 193 -2.45 1.35 -16.18
C ILE A 193 -1.94 0.28 -17.15
N VAL A 194 -2.85 -0.38 -17.85
CA VAL A 194 -2.54 -1.37 -18.88
C VAL A 194 -2.98 -0.83 -20.22
N ILE A 195 -2.08 -0.77 -21.20
CA ILE A 195 -2.40 -0.35 -22.57
C ILE A 195 -2.28 -1.52 -23.54
N SER A 196 -3.01 -1.43 -24.65
CA SER A 196 -2.88 -2.33 -25.78
C SER A 196 -3.13 -1.59 -27.08
N MET A 197 -2.35 -1.92 -28.11
CA MET A 197 -2.56 -1.47 -29.47
C MET A 197 -3.37 -2.54 -30.21
N PRO A 198 -4.64 -2.25 -30.59
CA PRO A 198 -5.41 -3.15 -31.43
C PRO A 198 -4.76 -3.37 -32.79
N LYS A 199 -4.64 -4.62 -33.20
CA LYS A 199 -4.02 -5.02 -34.48
C LYS A 199 -4.66 -4.37 -35.71
N CYS A 200 -5.95 -4.01 -35.63
CA CYS A 200 -6.62 -3.34 -36.75
C CYS A 200 -5.98 -1.99 -37.11
N HIS A 201 -5.35 -1.31 -36.14
CA HIS A 201 -4.73 0.00 -36.35
C HIS A 201 -3.29 -0.05 -36.85
N LEU A 202 -2.77 -1.25 -37.11
CA LEU A 202 -1.39 -1.47 -37.53
C LEU A 202 -1.33 -2.11 -38.92
N ASP A 203 -0.33 -1.72 -39.71
CA ASP A 203 -0.01 -2.41 -40.96
C ASP A 203 0.52 -3.82 -40.66
N GLU A 204 0.32 -4.77 -41.58
CA GLU A 204 0.65 -6.20 -41.38
C GLU A 204 2.12 -6.47 -41.00
N GLU A 205 3.04 -5.58 -41.38
CA GLU A 205 4.47 -5.70 -41.10
C GLU A 205 4.90 -5.05 -39.77
N THR A 206 3.98 -4.37 -39.07
CA THR A 206 4.33 -3.62 -37.86
C THR A 206 4.43 -4.55 -36.63
N ASP A 207 5.56 -4.47 -35.93
CA ASP A 207 5.72 -5.16 -34.65
C ASP A 207 4.90 -4.48 -33.54
N VAL A 208 3.81 -5.14 -33.14
CA VAL A 208 2.86 -4.65 -32.13
C VAL A 208 3.56 -4.35 -30.80
N GLU A 209 4.48 -5.22 -30.36
CA GLU A 209 5.14 -5.08 -29.07
C GLU A 209 6.03 -3.84 -29.02
N THR A 210 6.80 -3.60 -30.09
CA THR A 210 7.61 -2.38 -30.22
C THR A 210 6.76 -1.11 -30.19
N GLU A 211 5.62 -1.09 -30.90
CA GLU A 211 4.71 0.07 -30.88
C GLU A 211 4.05 0.28 -29.50
N GLU A 212 3.54 -0.78 -28.86
CA GLU A 212 2.99 -0.68 -27.51
C GLU A 212 4.01 -0.15 -26.50
N ILE A 213 5.27 -0.59 -26.58
CA ILE A 213 6.36 -0.10 -25.72
C ILE A 213 6.62 1.39 -25.96
N LYS A 214 6.63 1.86 -27.21
CA LYS A 214 6.81 3.29 -27.53
C LYS A 214 5.73 4.13 -26.85
N TYR A 215 4.46 3.77 -27.04
CA TYR A 215 3.34 4.47 -26.41
C TYR A 215 3.38 4.39 -24.88
N LEU A 216 3.79 3.25 -24.32
CA LEU A 216 3.94 3.09 -22.88
C LEU A 216 4.93 4.11 -22.30
N TYR A 217 6.09 4.27 -22.94
CA TYR A 217 7.10 5.25 -22.52
C TYR A 217 6.67 6.68 -22.78
N GLU A 218 5.94 6.96 -23.86
CA GLU A 218 5.36 8.27 -24.11
C GLU A 218 4.41 8.69 -22.97
N ILE A 219 3.48 7.81 -22.60
CA ILE A 219 2.55 8.01 -21.49
C ILE A 219 3.31 8.15 -20.16
N ALA A 220 4.32 7.32 -19.92
CA ALA A 220 5.15 7.38 -18.71
C ALA A 220 5.92 8.70 -18.61
N ASN A 221 6.36 9.29 -19.72
CA ASN A 221 7.03 10.57 -19.74
C ASN A 221 6.11 11.75 -19.40
N TYR A 222 4.80 11.64 -19.68
CA TYR A 222 3.83 12.70 -19.42
C TYR A 222 3.13 12.59 -18.05
N LEU A 223 2.92 11.36 -17.56
CA LEU A 223 2.22 11.08 -16.30
C LEU A 223 2.70 11.91 -15.09
N PRO A 224 4.02 12.08 -14.83
CA PRO A 224 4.47 12.82 -13.65
C PRO A 224 4.04 14.28 -13.65
N GLU A 225 4.21 14.97 -14.78
CA GLU A 225 3.84 16.37 -14.95
C GLU A 225 2.32 16.55 -14.78
N PHE A 226 1.54 15.70 -15.45
CA PHE A 226 0.07 15.75 -15.37
C PHE A 226 -0.46 15.59 -13.94
N LEU A 227 0.14 14.70 -13.15
CA LEU A 227 -0.26 14.46 -11.77
C LEU A 227 0.30 15.52 -10.81
N GLU A 228 1.45 16.12 -11.11
CA GLU A 228 2.02 17.21 -10.32
C GLU A 228 1.08 18.43 -10.30
N GLU A 229 0.54 18.81 -11.46
CA GLU A 229 -0.49 19.86 -11.58
C GLU A 229 -1.75 19.58 -10.75
N ARG A 230 -1.97 18.31 -10.37
CA ARG A 230 -3.13 17.85 -9.60
C ARG A 230 -2.78 17.54 -8.14
N GLY A 231 -1.64 18.02 -7.67
CA GLY A 231 -1.24 17.95 -6.26
C GLY A 231 -0.61 16.62 -5.86
N PHE A 232 -0.11 15.83 -6.79
CA PHE A 232 0.79 14.72 -6.49
C PHE A 232 2.25 15.17 -6.59
N THR A 233 3.17 14.46 -5.95
CA THR A 233 4.60 14.71 -6.07
C THR A 233 5.31 13.41 -6.36
N ALA A 234 6.00 13.33 -7.50
CA ALA A 234 6.78 12.15 -7.86
C ALA A 234 7.93 11.96 -6.87
N ILE A 235 8.10 10.74 -6.38
CA ILE A 235 9.13 10.40 -5.40
C ILE A 235 10.26 9.67 -6.10
N VAL A 236 11.49 10.16 -5.88
CA VAL A 236 12.70 9.55 -6.45
C VAL A 236 12.75 8.07 -6.06
N SER A 237 12.93 7.22 -7.08
CA SER A 237 13.12 5.81 -6.87
C SER A 237 14.53 5.62 -6.30
N GLY A 238 14.65 5.19 -5.04
CA GLY A 238 15.95 5.00 -4.36
C GLY A 238 16.81 3.87 -4.94
N SER A 239 16.51 3.40 -6.15
CA SER A 239 17.18 2.31 -6.84
C SER A 239 18.20 2.92 -7.81
N GLN A 240 19.49 2.60 -7.64
CA GLN A 240 20.47 2.90 -8.69
C GLN A 240 20.18 1.97 -9.87
N VAL A 241 19.64 2.53 -10.95
CA VAL A 241 19.31 1.77 -12.15
C VAL A 241 20.61 1.46 -12.89
N GLU A 242 20.93 0.17 -13.08
CA GLU A 242 22.15 -0.27 -13.78
C GLU A 242 22.14 0.14 -15.27
N ARG A 243 20.98 0.10 -15.93
CA ARG A 243 20.81 0.58 -17.31
C ARG A 243 19.78 1.70 -17.41
N LYS A 244 20.23 2.86 -17.88
CA LYS A 244 19.36 3.96 -18.28
C LYS A 244 18.49 3.53 -19.46
N SER A 245 17.17 3.60 -19.31
CA SER A 245 16.23 3.45 -20.42
C SER A 245 16.46 4.52 -21.47
N ALA A 246 16.46 4.14 -22.74
CA ALA A 246 16.64 5.06 -23.86
C ALA A 246 15.38 5.90 -24.14
N PHE A 247 14.21 5.48 -23.65
CA PHE A 247 12.91 6.07 -23.98
C PHE A 247 12.35 7.00 -22.89
N LEU A 248 12.86 6.92 -21.66
CA LEU A 248 12.51 7.87 -20.59
C LEU A 248 13.31 9.17 -20.74
N LYS A 249 12.64 10.31 -20.63
CA LYS A 249 13.30 11.63 -20.56
C LYS A 249 14.19 11.68 -19.33
N GLU A 250 15.34 12.34 -19.44
CA GLU A 250 16.30 12.48 -18.34
C GLU A 250 15.67 13.11 -17.08
N SER A 251 14.72 14.03 -17.26
CA SER A 251 14.00 14.68 -16.16
C SER A 251 13.07 13.75 -15.39
N VAL A 252 12.54 12.69 -16.00
CA VAL A 252 11.59 11.77 -15.34
C VAL A 252 12.23 10.46 -14.88
N GLN A 253 13.33 10.07 -15.52
CA GLN A 253 14.03 8.81 -15.27
C GLN A 253 14.30 8.52 -13.78
N PRO A 254 14.71 9.47 -12.92
CA PRO A 254 14.95 9.20 -11.50
C PRO A 254 13.73 8.71 -10.71
N TYR A 255 12.51 9.01 -11.18
CA TYR A 255 11.26 8.67 -10.49
C TYR A 255 10.75 7.27 -10.83
N TYR A 256 11.24 6.66 -11.90
CA TYR A 256 10.78 5.37 -12.38
C TYR A 256 11.74 4.23 -12.00
N LYS A 257 11.17 3.12 -11.52
CA LYS A 257 11.83 1.81 -11.57
C LYS A 257 11.43 1.14 -12.88
N ASP A 258 12.39 1.03 -13.79
CA ASP A 258 12.18 0.48 -15.13
C ASP A 258 12.56 -1.00 -15.20
N TYR A 259 11.59 -1.88 -15.00
CA TYR A 259 11.76 -3.34 -15.13
C TYR A 259 11.65 -3.84 -16.57
N ILE A 260 11.36 -2.96 -17.54
CA ILE A 260 11.36 -3.32 -18.97
C ILE A 260 12.80 -3.30 -19.48
N ALA A 261 13.56 -2.25 -19.16
CA ALA A 261 14.97 -2.13 -19.49
C ALA A 261 15.87 -3.01 -18.58
N ASN A 262 15.42 -3.28 -17.36
CA ASN A 262 16.16 -4.05 -16.34
C ASN A 262 15.36 -5.28 -15.91
N VAL A 263 15.09 -6.18 -16.86
CA VAL A 263 14.32 -7.40 -16.61
C VAL A 263 15.03 -8.28 -15.58
N ASN A 264 14.30 -8.68 -14.54
CA ASN A 264 14.82 -9.55 -13.50
C ASN A 264 14.79 -11.04 -13.92
N SER A 265 15.32 -11.93 -13.09
CA SER A 265 15.33 -13.38 -13.35
C SER A 265 13.95 -14.02 -13.52
N SER A 266 12.87 -13.35 -13.08
CA SER A 266 11.50 -13.83 -13.28
C SER A 266 10.91 -13.46 -14.65
N GLY A 267 11.58 -12.58 -15.41
CA GLY A 267 11.04 -12.05 -16.67
C GLY A 267 9.97 -10.96 -16.46
N TYR A 268 9.79 -10.47 -15.23
CA TYR A 268 8.77 -9.47 -14.92
C TYR A 268 9.12 -8.12 -15.54
N GLN A 269 8.14 -7.50 -16.20
CA GLN A 269 8.27 -6.22 -16.92
C GLN A 269 7.15 -5.26 -16.52
N SER A 270 7.52 -4.02 -16.15
CA SER A 270 6.60 -2.92 -15.83
C SER A 270 7.41 -1.64 -15.55
N LEU A 271 6.79 -0.46 -15.71
CA LEU A 271 7.32 0.80 -15.17
C LEU A 271 6.60 1.12 -13.86
N HIS A 272 7.35 1.32 -12.78
CA HIS A 272 6.79 1.70 -11.48
C HIS A 272 7.21 3.11 -11.10
N ILE A 273 6.25 3.93 -10.70
CA ILE A 273 6.49 5.26 -10.13
C ILE A 273 5.71 5.40 -8.83
N THR A 274 6.31 6.03 -7.83
CA THR A 274 5.63 6.37 -6.58
C THR A 274 5.32 7.86 -6.57
N PHE A 275 4.10 8.20 -6.20
CA PHE A 275 3.69 9.57 -5.90
C PHE A 275 3.35 9.72 -4.43
N TYR A 276 3.59 10.90 -3.88
CA TYR A 276 2.98 11.36 -2.65
C TYR A 276 1.80 12.26 -2.97
N ASP A 277 0.63 11.93 -2.46
CA ASP A 277 -0.58 12.72 -2.59
C ASP A 277 -0.58 13.81 -1.51
N ASN A 278 -0.39 15.07 -1.91
CA ASN A 278 -0.29 16.17 -0.95
C ASN A 278 -1.61 16.44 -0.23
N SER A 279 -2.74 16.11 -0.86
CA SER A 279 -4.08 16.30 -0.27
C SER A 279 -4.41 15.20 0.72
N ALA A 280 -4.16 13.93 0.36
CA ALA A 280 -4.46 12.77 1.21
C ALA A 280 -3.33 12.42 2.20
N ARG A 281 -2.16 13.04 2.05
CA ARG A 281 -0.94 12.78 2.84
C ARG A 281 -0.55 11.29 2.87
N CYS A 282 -0.69 10.63 1.73
CA CYS A 282 -0.36 9.22 1.58
C CYS A 282 0.44 8.98 0.30
N TYR A 283 1.12 7.83 0.23
CA TYR A 283 1.80 7.40 -0.97
C TYR A 283 0.88 6.54 -1.83
N ILE A 284 1.02 6.69 -3.14
CA ILE A 284 0.43 5.79 -4.13
C ILE A 284 1.52 5.27 -5.07
N GLU A 285 1.39 4.03 -5.49
CA GLU A 285 2.22 3.47 -6.55
C GLU A 285 1.41 3.37 -7.85
N VAL A 286 1.97 3.83 -8.97
CA VAL A 286 1.38 3.64 -10.30
C VAL A 286 2.28 2.71 -11.10
N GLN A 287 1.68 1.66 -11.65
CA GLN A 287 2.34 0.64 -12.46
C GLN A 287 1.83 0.74 -13.89
N LEU A 288 2.72 0.96 -14.85
CA LEU A 288 2.40 0.97 -16.28
C LEU A 288 2.87 -0.33 -16.93
N ARG A 289 2.02 -0.94 -17.75
CA ARG A 289 2.27 -2.19 -18.48
C ARG A 289 1.62 -2.17 -19.86
N THR A 290 2.17 -2.93 -20.80
CA THR A 290 1.41 -3.39 -21.96
C THR A 290 0.51 -4.56 -21.58
N LYS A 291 -0.44 -4.93 -22.45
CA LYS A 291 -1.31 -6.10 -22.23
C LYS A 291 -0.50 -7.39 -22.13
N GLY A 292 0.53 -7.56 -22.97
CA GLY A 292 1.41 -8.73 -22.90
C GLY A 292 2.15 -8.83 -21.56
N MET A 293 2.65 -7.71 -21.05
CA MET A 293 3.30 -7.64 -19.73
C MET A 293 2.32 -7.95 -18.58
N ASP A 294 1.08 -7.43 -18.67
CA ASP A 294 0.07 -7.71 -17.64
C ASP A 294 -0.36 -9.18 -17.65
N ASP A 295 -0.57 -9.79 -18.81
CA ASP A 295 -0.83 -11.24 -18.92
C ASP A 295 0.31 -12.05 -18.30
N TYR A 296 1.57 -11.71 -18.61
CA TYR A 296 2.73 -12.40 -18.07
C TYR A 296 2.79 -12.31 -16.52
N ALA A 297 2.42 -11.16 -15.96
CA ALA A 297 2.44 -10.89 -14.53
C ALA A 297 1.21 -11.38 -13.75
N GLU A 298 0.06 -11.58 -14.41
CA GLU A 298 -1.19 -12.00 -13.75
C GLU A 298 -1.53 -13.47 -13.97
N ILE A 299 -1.17 -14.04 -15.13
CA ILE A 299 -1.48 -15.43 -15.48
C ILE A 299 -0.28 -16.24 -15.99
N GLY A 300 0.82 -15.57 -16.37
CA GLY A 300 2.02 -16.21 -16.90
C GLY A 300 3.01 -16.75 -15.85
N PRO A 301 4.24 -17.10 -16.28
CA PRO A 301 5.28 -17.64 -15.40
C PRO A 301 5.69 -16.71 -14.24
N ALA A 302 5.59 -15.38 -14.41
CA ALA A 302 5.81 -14.41 -13.33
C ALA A 302 4.50 -14.01 -12.64
N ASN A 303 3.49 -14.88 -12.68
CA ASN A 303 2.22 -14.63 -12.02
C ASN A 303 2.44 -14.25 -10.55
N HIS A 304 1.83 -13.13 -10.19
CA HIS A 304 1.86 -12.52 -8.87
C HIS A 304 1.65 -13.53 -7.73
N LEU A 305 0.79 -14.54 -7.92
CA LEU A 305 0.51 -15.58 -6.94
C LEU A 305 1.72 -16.50 -6.69
N TRP A 306 2.47 -16.85 -7.74
CA TRP A 306 3.70 -17.64 -7.61
C TRP A 306 4.82 -16.80 -6.98
N TYR A 307 4.91 -15.52 -7.35
CA TYR A 307 5.84 -14.59 -6.72
C TYR A 307 5.57 -14.43 -5.22
N GLU A 308 4.30 -14.25 -4.83
CA GLU A 308 3.86 -14.19 -3.44
C GLU A 308 4.23 -15.48 -2.70
N LYS A 309 3.89 -16.64 -3.26
CA LYS A 309 4.27 -17.95 -2.68
C LYS A 309 5.78 -18.11 -2.52
N ARG A 310 6.57 -17.60 -3.47
CA ARG A 310 8.03 -17.66 -3.38
C ARG A 310 8.57 -16.77 -2.26
N GLN A 311 8.09 -15.52 -2.17
CA GLN A 311 8.45 -14.64 -1.04
C GLN A 311 8.01 -15.23 0.30
N ASP A 312 6.84 -15.85 0.32
CA ASP A 312 6.31 -16.53 1.50
C ASP A 312 7.23 -17.70 1.91
N ASN A 313 7.64 -18.54 0.96
CA ASN A 313 8.57 -19.63 1.22
C ASN A 313 9.96 -19.14 1.66
N GLU A 314 10.51 -18.12 0.99
CA GLU A 314 11.80 -17.49 1.35
C GLU A 314 11.74 -16.93 2.78
N ARG A 315 10.63 -16.30 3.16
CA ARG A 315 10.40 -15.80 4.53
C ARG A 315 10.10 -16.90 5.55
N ALA A 316 9.66 -18.08 5.10
CA ALA A 316 9.39 -19.22 5.96
C ALA A 316 10.67 -20.01 6.30
N GLU A 317 11.81 -19.75 5.65
CA GLU A 317 13.08 -20.36 6.04
C GLU A 317 13.66 -19.67 7.29
N ARG A 318 13.52 -20.31 8.46
CA ARG A 318 14.10 -19.82 9.73
C ARG A 318 15.64 -19.91 9.78
N ASN A 319 16.27 -20.41 8.72
CA ASN A 319 17.63 -20.98 8.77
C ASN A 319 18.75 -19.98 9.17
N ALA A 320 18.50 -18.67 9.13
CA ALA A 320 19.51 -17.66 9.44
C ALA A 320 19.57 -17.21 10.91
N VAL A 321 18.45 -17.23 11.66
CA VAL A 321 18.37 -16.62 13.00
C VAL A 321 17.93 -17.66 14.05
N PRO A 322 18.73 -17.91 15.10
CA PRO A 322 18.37 -18.88 16.14
C PRO A 322 17.11 -18.50 16.92
N ALA A 323 16.26 -19.49 17.19
CA ALA A 323 15.03 -19.30 17.94
C ALA A 323 15.30 -18.83 19.38
N GLY A 324 14.59 -17.79 19.82
CA GLY A 324 14.67 -17.23 21.17
C GLY A 324 15.76 -16.19 21.36
N GLU A 325 16.62 -15.94 20.36
CA GLU A 325 17.66 -14.91 20.45
C GLU A 325 17.16 -13.51 20.08
N CYS A 326 16.16 -13.41 19.19
CA CYS A 326 15.58 -12.14 18.79
C CYS A 326 14.05 -12.22 18.79
N ILE A 327 13.44 -11.71 19.86
CA ILE A 327 11.98 -11.74 20.04
C ILE A 327 11.23 -11.07 18.88
N TYR A 328 11.77 -9.97 18.33
CA TYR A 328 11.13 -9.27 17.20
C TYR A 328 11.11 -10.11 15.93
N PHE A 329 12.18 -10.87 15.69
CA PHE A 329 12.25 -11.80 14.58
C PHE A 329 11.28 -12.96 14.80
N ASP A 330 11.32 -13.57 15.98
CA ASP A 330 10.52 -14.75 16.31
C ASP A 330 9.01 -14.46 16.20
N GLU A 331 8.55 -13.33 16.73
CA GLU A 331 7.14 -12.93 16.66
C GLU A 331 6.72 -12.60 15.22
N ALA A 332 7.54 -11.84 14.47
CA ALA A 332 7.23 -11.50 13.09
C ALA A 332 7.22 -12.75 12.19
N TYR A 333 8.20 -13.63 12.36
CA TYR A 333 8.29 -14.91 11.66
C TYR A 333 7.07 -15.78 11.93
N GLU A 334 6.68 -15.94 13.20
CA GLU A 334 5.49 -16.72 13.57
C GLU A 334 4.22 -16.13 12.92
N ARG A 335 4.03 -14.80 12.95
CA ARG A 335 2.90 -14.15 12.28
C ARG A 335 2.87 -14.44 10.77
N VAL A 336 4.02 -14.40 10.09
CA VAL A 336 4.13 -14.73 8.66
C VAL A 336 3.75 -16.20 8.40
N VAL A 337 4.33 -17.14 9.15
CA VAL A 337 4.08 -18.58 8.98
C VAL A 337 2.60 -18.91 9.24
N GLN A 338 2.00 -18.33 10.28
CA GLN A 338 0.60 -18.55 10.62
C GLN A 338 -0.35 -18.02 9.54
N LEU A 339 0.00 -16.92 8.86
CA LEU A 339 -0.80 -16.39 7.74
C LEU A 339 -0.68 -17.25 6.48
N GLN A 340 0.46 -17.89 6.24
CA GLN A 340 0.64 -18.80 5.10
C GLN A 340 -0.14 -20.10 5.27
N GLN A 341 -0.31 -20.57 6.51
CA GLN A 341 -1.06 -21.77 6.86
C GLN A 341 -2.57 -21.53 7.00
N LEU A 342 -3.03 -20.32 6.66
CA LEU A 342 -4.42 -19.92 6.78
C LEU A 342 -5.30 -20.73 5.82
N GLU A 343 -6.23 -21.50 6.39
CA GLU A 343 -7.27 -22.18 5.62
C GLU A 343 -8.40 -21.20 5.30
N LEU A 344 -8.36 -20.58 4.12
CA LEU A 344 -9.31 -19.53 3.73
C LEU A 344 -10.78 -19.99 3.80
N SER A 345 -11.06 -21.28 3.58
CA SER A 345 -12.41 -21.84 3.64
C SER A 345 -13.01 -21.92 5.04
N LYS A 346 -12.17 -21.80 6.10
CA LYS A 346 -12.61 -21.83 7.50
C LYS A 346 -12.78 -20.42 8.09
N ILE A 347 -12.36 -19.38 7.39
CA ILE A 347 -12.44 -17.99 7.86
C ILE A 347 -13.89 -17.57 7.96
N ASP A 348 -14.23 -16.94 9.08
CA ASP A 348 -15.54 -16.33 9.33
C ASP A 348 -15.35 -14.82 9.56
N VAL A 349 -15.45 -14.07 8.47
CA VAL A 349 -15.36 -12.60 8.42
C VAL A 349 -16.50 -12.09 7.56
N ASN A 350 -17.20 -11.05 8.01
CA ASN A 350 -18.34 -10.49 7.28
C ASN A 350 -17.95 -10.07 5.85
N MET A 351 -18.77 -10.45 4.86
CA MET A 351 -18.56 -10.24 3.42
C MET A 351 -17.34 -10.96 2.82
N PHE A 352 -16.84 -11.99 3.51
CA PHE A 352 -15.80 -12.89 3.00
C PHE A 352 -16.31 -14.34 2.96
N SER A 353 -16.03 -15.04 1.87
CA SER A 353 -16.23 -16.49 1.77
C SER A 353 -15.25 -17.10 0.78
N ALA A 354 -14.79 -18.32 1.05
CA ALA A 354 -13.91 -19.06 0.14
C ALA A 354 -14.28 -20.54 0.14
N ALA A 355 -14.28 -21.16 -1.04
CA ALA A 355 -14.35 -22.62 -1.14
C ALA A 355 -12.96 -23.24 -0.96
N ASP A 356 -11.95 -22.58 -1.53
CA ASP A 356 -10.53 -22.91 -1.43
C ASP A 356 -9.67 -21.66 -1.68
N ASN A 357 -8.35 -21.83 -1.77
CA ASN A 357 -7.40 -20.71 -1.95
C ASN A 357 -7.42 -20.06 -3.34
N SER A 358 -8.21 -20.56 -4.28
CA SER A 358 -8.39 -20.02 -5.63
C SER A 358 -9.81 -19.46 -5.85
N LEU A 359 -10.81 -20.10 -5.27
CA LEU A 359 -12.23 -19.76 -5.36
C LEU A 359 -12.67 -18.93 -4.15
N ILE A 360 -12.46 -17.62 -4.26
CA ILE A 360 -12.67 -16.66 -3.17
C ILE A 360 -13.68 -15.58 -3.62
N ASN A 361 -14.67 -15.32 -2.77
CA ASN A 361 -15.58 -14.18 -2.86
C ASN A 361 -15.26 -13.22 -1.71
N ASP A 362 -14.48 -12.18 -2.04
CA ASP A 362 -13.97 -11.20 -1.09
C ASP A 362 -14.61 -9.83 -1.34
N GLY A 363 -15.74 -9.57 -0.67
CA GLY A 363 -16.47 -8.30 -0.75
C GLY A 363 -15.95 -7.22 0.21
N CYS A 364 -15.14 -7.59 1.21
CA CYS A 364 -14.59 -6.66 2.20
C CYS A 364 -13.11 -6.30 1.97
N GLY A 365 -12.44 -6.92 1.00
CA GLY A 365 -11.04 -6.68 0.69
C GLY A 365 -10.07 -7.34 1.67
N LEU A 366 -10.49 -8.39 2.38
CA LEU A 366 -9.68 -9.10 3.38
C LEU A 366 -8.45 -9.78 2.76
N TYR A 367 -8.59 -10.35 1.56
CA TYR A 367 -7.57 -11.18 0.90
C TYR A 367 -7.14 -10.64 -0.47
N ARG A 368 -8.07 -10.35 -1.37
CA ARG A 368 -7.82 -9.82 -2.73
C ARG A 368 -7.54 -8.31 -2.72
N GLY A 369 -8.00 -7.63 -1.68
CA GLY A 369 -7.89 -6.19 -1.53
C GLY A 369 -9.09 -5.47 -2.13
N ARG A 370 -9.24 -4.19 -1.80
CA ARG A 370 -10.41 -3.39 -2.18
C ARG A 370 -10.15 -2.69 -3.51
N VAL A 371 -10.97 -2.94 -4.52
CA VAL A 371 -10.92 -2.19 -5.79
C VAL A 371 -11.48 -0.78 -5.56
N ILE A 372 -10.77 0.24 -6.02
CA ILE A 372 -11.15 1.65 -5.84
C ILE A 372 -11.33 2.43 -7.14
N LEU A 373 -10.84 1.90 -8.28
CA LEU A 373 -10.91 2.57 -9.57
C LEU A 373 -10.92 1.54 -10.72
N PRO A 374 -12.07 1.22 -11.33
CA PRO A 374 -12.12 0.29 -12.47
C PRO A 374 -12.59 1.01 -13.75
N TYR A 375 -11.71 1.75 -14.43
CA TYR A 375 -12.03 2.39 -15.71
C TYR A 375 -11.45 1.62 -16.88
N GLU A 376 -12.21 1.50 -17.95
CA GLU A 376 -11.84 0.77 -19.15
C GLU A 376 -12.19 1.63 -20.37
N HIS A 377 -11.22 1.80 -21.26
CA HIS A 377 -11.39 2.45 -22.55
C HIS A 377 -11.24 1.40 -23.64
N LEU A 378 -12.28 1.27 -24.45
CA LEU A 378 -12.22 0.51 -25.68
C LEU A 378 -11.76 1.45 -26.79
N SER A 379 -10.78 0.99 -27.57
CA SER A 379 -10.30 1.70 -28.75
C SER A 379 -11.47 1.99 -29.70
N ARG A 380 -11.51 3.21 -30.24
CA ARG A 380 -12.51 3.60 -31.23
C ARG A 380 -12.20 2.94 -32.58
N PHE A 381 -13.25 2.48 -33.28
CA PHE A 381 -13.15 1.78 -34.55
C PHE A 381 -12.56 2.65 -35.67
N GLN A 382 -11.98 2.00 -36.69
CA GLN A 382 -11.37 2.62 -37.88
C GLN A 382 -12.35 3.29 -38.84
N ASN A 383 -13.65 3.02 -38.73
CA ASN A 383 -14.61 3.60 -39.65
C ASN A 383 -15.37 4.72 -38.96
N ASP A 384 -15.12 5.94 -39.42
CA ASP A 384 -16.02 7.11 -39.35
C ASP A 384 -17.36 6.85 -40.08
N LEU A 385 -17.87 5.62 -40.05
CA LEU A 385 -19.22 5.23 -40.44
C LEU A 385 -19.94 4.74 -39.18
N ILE A 386 -20.04 5.64 -38.21
CA ILE A 386 -21.17 5.64 -37.29
C ILE A 386 -22.22 6.46 -38.02
N ASP A 387 -23.16 5.78 -38.70
CA ASP A 387 -24.39 6.42 -39.21
C ASP A 387 -25.21 7.05 -38.06
#